data_AF-A0A7K8JYN8-F1
#
_entry.id   AF-A0A7K8JYN8-F1
#
_cell.length_a   1.000
_cell.length_b   1.000
_cell.length_c   1.000
_cell.angle_alpha   90.00
_cell.angle_beta   90.00
_cell.angle_gamma   90.00
#
_symmetry.space_group_name_H-M   'P 1'
#
loop_
_entity.id
_entity.type
_entity.pdbx_description
1 polymer ?
#
loop_
_entity_poly.entity_id
_entity_poly.type
_entity_poly.pdbx_seq_one_letter_code
_entity_poly.pdbx_strand_id
1 'polypeptide(L)' 'QVWDIGGQPRFRSMWERYCRGVNAVVYMVDAADLEKVEASKNELHSLIDKPQLHGIPV' A
#
# COMPACT_ATOMS: atom_id res chain seq x y z
N GLN A 1 15.47 2.57 7.34
CA GLN A 1 14.52 3.63 7.78
C GLN A 1 13.12 3.12 7.57
N VAL A 2 12.13 3.60 8.33
CA VAL A 2 10.73 3.16 8.23
C VAL A 2 9.84 4.39 8.12
N TRP A 3 8.83 4.32 7.26
CA TRP A 3 7.82 5.36 7.07
C TRP A 3 6.44 4.77 7.38
N ASP A 4 5.71 5.40 8.29
CA ASP A 4 4.30 5.07 8.56
C ASP A 4 3.40 6.03 7.78
N ILE A 5 2.40 5.49 7.07
CA ILE A 5 1.57 6.24 6.14
C ILE A 5 0.10 5.90 6.39
N GLY A 6 -0.73 6.91 6.58
CA GLY A 6 -2.15 6.73 6.84
C GLY A 6 -2.91 6.07 5.67
N GLY A 7 -3.83 5.17 5.99
CA GLY A 7 -4.64 4.44 5.01
C GLY A 7 -5.94 5.11 4.55
N GLN A 8 -6.25 6.30 5.09
CA GLN A 8 -7.43 7.06 4.72
C GLN A 8 -7.35 7.50 3.25
N PRO A 9 -8.47 7.52 2.49
CA PRO A 9 -8.46 7.83 1.06
C PRO A 9 -7.68 9.10 0.68
N ARG A 10 -7.78 10.16 1.49
CA ARG A 10 -7.07 11.43 1.28
C ARG A 10 -5.53 11.33 1.28
N PHE A 11 -4.97 10.28 1.87
CA PHE A 11 -3.53 10.08 1.99
C PHE A 11 -2.97 9.07 0.99
N ARG A 12 -3.83 8.29 0.31
CA ARG A 12 -3.41 7.22 -0.62
C ARG A 12 -2.62 7.74 -1.82
N SER A 13 -2.87 8.97 -2.25
CA SER A 13 -2.10 9.62 -3.32
C SER A 13 -0.62 9.77 -3.00
N MET A 14 -0.23 9.75 -1.72
CA MET A 14 1.16 9.87 -1.30
C MET A 14 1.89 8.53 -1.23
N TRP A 15 1.19 7.39 -1.20
CA TRP A 15 1.80 6.06 -1.02
C TRP A 15 2.93 5.80 -2.02
N GLU A 16 2.70 6.09 -3.29
CA GLU A 16 3.68 5.94 -4.36
C GLU A 16 5.01 6.67 -4.07
N ARG A 17 4.92 7.89 -3.50
CA ARG A 17 6.10 8.70 -3.22
C ARG A 17 6.97 8.10 -2.11
N TYR A 18 6.34 7.48 -1.12
CA TYR A 18 7.04 6.90 0.03
C TYR A 18 7.49 5.46 -0.19
N CYS A 19 6.80 4.71 -1.06
CA CYS A 19 7.19 3.34 -1.39
C CYS A 19 8.25 3.26 -2.50
N ARG A 20 8.55 4.36 -3.20
CA ARG A 20 9.61 4.37 -4.22
C ARG A 20 10.98 4.15 -3.60
N GLY A 21 11.69 3.12 -4.08
CA GLY A 21 13.08 2.86 -3.70
C GLY A 21 13.27 2.28 -2.30
N VAL A 22 12.20 1.79 -1.67
CA VAL A 22 12.29 1.05 -0.40
C VAL A 22 12.73 -0.39 -0.64
N ASN A 23 13.25 -1.04 0.41
CA ASN A 23 13.63 -2.45 0.34
C ASN A 23 12.43 -3.40 0.43
N ALA A 24 11.34 -2.97 1.07
CA ALA A 24 10.10 -3.71 1.22
C ALA A 24 8.96 -2.76 1.59
N VAL A 25 7.72 -3.16 1.27
CA VAL A 25 6.50 -2.53 1.78
C VAL A 25 5.84 -3.48 2.76
N VAL A 26 5.32 -2.98 3.87
CA VAL A 26 4.49 -3.78 4.79
C VAL A 26 3.07 -3.26 4.68
N TYR A 27 2.17 -4.08 4.17
CA TYR A 27 0.76 -3.72 4.00
C TYR A 27 -0.09 -4.41 5.06
N MET A 28 -0.87 -3.61 5.82
CA MET A 28 -1.70 -4.11 6.91
C MET A 28 -3.17 -4.11 6.50
N VAL A 29 -3.85 -5.23 6.76
CA VAL A 29 -5.29 -5.41 6.54
C VAL A 29 -5.93 -5.77 7.88
N ASP A 30 -7.06 -5.11 8.20
CA ASP A 30 -7.87 -5.51 9.34
C ASP A 30 -8.65 -6.77 8.98
N ALA A 31 -8.27 -7.91 9.58
CA ALA A 31 -8.91 -9.20 9.34
C ALA A 31 -10.31 -9.31 9.95
N ALA A 32 -10.68 -8.41 10.87
CA ALA A 32 -12.01 -8.40 11.48
C ALA A 32 -13.05 -7.62 10.64
N ASP A 33 -12.60 -6.74 9.74
CA ASP A 33 -13.46 -5.90 8.91
C ASP A 33 -13.56 -6.45 7.47
N LEU A 34 -14.36 -7.51 7.32
CA LEU A 34 -14.51 -8.24 6.05
C LEU A 34 -15.10 -7.38 4.91
N GLU A 35 -15.89 -6.36 5.24
CA GLU A 35 -16.48 -5.44 4.25
C GLU A 35 -15.39 -4.62 3.53
N LYS A 36 -14.26 -4.38 4.20
CA LYS A 36 -13.15 -3.60 3.64
C LYS A 36 -12.09 -4.44 2.93
N VAL A 37 -12.14 -5.77 3.03
CA VAL A 37 -11.13 -6.65 2.43
C VAL A 37 -11.05 -6.47 0.91
N GLU A 38 -12.19 -6.41 0.22
CA GLU A 38 -12.21 -6.24 -1.23
C GLU A 38 -11.67 -4.86 -1.64
N ALA A 39 -12.03 -3.80 -0.91
CA ALA A 39 -11.48 -2.46 -1.16
C ALA A 39 -9.96 -2.41 -0.91
N SER A 40 -9.49 -3.05 0.17
CA SER A 40 -8.07 -3.14 0.52
C SER A 40 -7.26 -3.88 -0.55
N LYS A 41 -7.78 -5.01 -1.04
CA LYS A 41 -7.20 -5.75 -2.16
C LYS A 41 -7.05 -4.87 -3.40
N ASN A 42 -8.11 -4.16 -3.81
CA ASN A 42 -8.07 -3.30 -4.99
C ASN A 42 -7.06 -2.16 -4.86
N GLU A 43 -6.92 -1.57 -3.68
CA GLU A 43 -5.94 -0.52 -3.38
C GLU A 43 -4.50 -1.06 -3.41
N LEU A 44 -4.27 -2.25 -2.85
CA LEU A 44 -2.97 -2.91 -2.87
C LEU A 44 -2.54 -3.23 -4.31
N HIS A 45 -3.43 -3.83 -5.12
CA HIS A 45 -3.13 -4.13 -6.52
C HIS A 45 -2.84 -2.85 -7.32
N SER A 46 -3.64 -1.80 -7.13
CA SER A 46 -3.41 -0.50 -7.77
C SER A 46 -2.07 0.14 -7.38
N LEU A 47 -1.55 -0.15 -6.18
CA LEU A 47 -0.24 0.32 -5.73
C LEU A 47 0.89 -0.51 -6.37
N ILE A 48 0.84 -1.84 -6.29
CA ILE A 48 1.93 -2.70 -6.76
C ILE A 48 2.05 -2.75 -8.30
N ASP A 49 0.95 -2.47 -9.02
CA ASP A 49 0.95 -2.35 -10.49
C ASP A 49 1.71 -1.10 -10.98
N LYS A 50 2.14 -0.21 -10.08
CA LYS A 50 2.93 0.95 -10.47
C LYS A 50 4.35 0.51 -10.85
N PRO A 51 4.88 0.93 -12.01
CA PRO A 51 6.21 0.50 -12.48
C PRO A 51 7.36 0.79 -11.50
N GLN A 52 7.23 1.84 -10.68
CA GLN A 52 8.22 2.24 -9.69
C GLN A 52 8.31 1.29 -8.48
N LEU A 53 7.31 0.42 -8.31
CA LEU A 53 7.21 -0.57 -7.24
C LEU A 53 7.53 -1.99 -7.71
N HIS A 54 7.74 -2.20 -9.01
CA HIS A 54 8.11 -3.51 -9.53
C HIS A 54 9.41 -4.02 -8.89
N GLY A 55 9.37 -5.27 -8.42
CA GLY A 55 10.50 -5.92 -7.76
C GLY A 55 10.68 -5.55 -6.29
N ILE A 56 9.84 -4.67 -5.73
CA ILE A 56 9.81 -4.41 -4.30
C ILE A 56 8.91 -5.47 -3.63
N PRO A 57 9.41 -6.25 -2.66
CA PRO A 57 8.59 -7.23 -1.95
C PRO A 57 7.53 -6.53 -1.08
N VAL A 58 6.35 -7.15 -1.00
CA VAL A 58 5.18 -6.71 -0.20
C VAL A 58 4.65 -7.86 0.64
#